data_AF-A0A3Q3SYZ9-F1
#
_entry.id   AF-A0A3Q3SYZ9-F1
#
_cell.length_a   1.000
_cell.length_b   1.000
_cell.length_c   1.000
_cell.angle_alpha   90.00
_cell.angle_beta   90.00
_cell.angle_gamma   90.00
#
_symmetry.space_group_name_H-M   'P 1'
#
loop_
_entity.id
_entity.type
_entity.pdbx_description
1 polymer ?
#
loop_
_entity_poly.entity_id
_entity_poly.type
_entity_poly.pdbx_seq_one_letter_code
_entity_poly.pdbx_strand_id
1 'polypeptide(L)'
;MISNALKWRAKPERCGRKWKTTIKMDRRITRMAKAQPIISSRMIKDSLELPVSTVTVRRRLCEANLFSRIPRKVPLFKKKKRHVQKRLQFAKERNCNKKYTKNLDYSG
;
A
#
# COMPACT_ATOMS: atom_id res chain seq x y z
N MET A 1 32.77 11.36 43.41
CA MET A 1 32.41 11.19 41.97
C MET A 1 32.09 9.73 41.70
N ILE A 2 30.97 9.44 41.04
CA ILE A 2 30.56 8.05 40.74
C ILE A 2 31.48 7.50 39.64
N SER A 3 32.33 6.54 39.98
CA SER A 3 33.38 5.97 39.10
C SER A 3 32.87 5.41 37.78
N ASN A 4 31.61 4.97 37.71
CA ASN A 4 30.97 4.47 36.50
C ASN A 4 30.66 5.56 35.46
N ALA A 5 30.41 6.81 35.88
CA ALA A 5 30.11 7.90 34.95
C ALA A 5 31.34 8.27 34.10
N LEU A 6 32.54 8.22 34.69
CA LEU A 6 33.82 8.41 34.01
C LEU A 6 34.13 7.32 32.97
N LYS A 7 33.52 6.13 33.10
CA LYS A 7 33.71 4.98 32.20
C LYS A 7 32.66 4.89 31.11
N TRP A 8 31.65 5.77 31.11
CA TRP A 8 30.57 5.71 30.13
C TRP A 8 31.06 6.20 28.76
N ARG A 9 30.77 5.43 27.70
CA ARG A 9 30.99 5.80 26.30
C ARG A 9 29.73 5.55 25.49
N ALA A 10 29.47 6.40 24.50
CA ALA A 10 28.42 6.18 23.52
C ALA A 10 28.69 4.85 22.79
N LYS A 11 27.73 3.91 22.88
CA LYS A 11 27.83 2.65 22.14
C LYS A 11 27.51 2.92 20.67
N PRO A 12 28.24 2.32 19.73
CA PRO A 12 27.90 2.42 18.31
C PRO A 12 26.50 1.84 18.07
N GLU A 13 25.80 2.40 17.08
CA GLU A 13 24.48 1.92 16.71
C GLU A 13 24.54 0.43 16.34
N ARG A 14 23.65 -0.37 16.97
CA ARG A 14 23.55 -1.79 16.67
C ARG A 14 22.83 -1.96 15.34
N CYS A 15 23.59 -2.10 14.27
CA CYS A 15 23.08 -2.61 13.01
C CYS A 15 22.67 -4.08 13.19
N GLY A 16 21.36 -4.33 13.30
CA GLY A 16 20.81 -5.68 13.40
C GLY A 16 21.09 -6.56 12.18
N ARG A 17 20.48 -7.75 12.16
CA ARG A 17 20.63 -8.71 11.06
C ARG A 17 20.25 -8.07 9.72
N LYS A 18 21.14 -8.22 8.73
CA LYS A 18 20.90 -7.75 7.36
C LYS A 18 19.71 -8.46 6.72
N TRP A 19 19.03 -7.73 5.85
CA TRP A 19 17.87 -8.25 5.13
C TRP A 19 18.28 -9.29 4.07
N LYS A 20 17.42 -10.30 3.86
CA LYS A 20 17.62 -11.29 2.80
C LYS A 20 17.20 -10.81 1.40
N THR A 21 16.33 -9.81 1.32
CA THR A 21 15.91 -9.23 0.04
C THR A 21 16.77 -8.04 -0.32
N THR A 22 16.98 -7.84 -1.62
CA THR A 22 17.60 -6.63 -2.16
C THR A 22 16.53 -5.63 -2.58
N ILE A 23 16.89 -4.34 -2.63
CA ILE A 23 16.00 -3.26 -3.09
C ILE A 23 15.43 -3.56 -4.49
N LYS A 24 16.23 -4.17 -5.38
CA LYS A 24 15.78 -4.56 -6.72
C LYS A 24 14.69 -5.64 -6.67
N MET A 25 14.81 -6.63 -5.77
CA MET A 25 13.79 -7.67 -5.58
C MET A 25 12.49 -7.06 -5.06
N ASP A 26 12.57 -6.18 -4.05
CA ASP A 26 11.38 -5.56 -3.46
C ASP A 26 10.64 -4.68 -4.49
N ARG A 27 11.38 -4.00 -5.38
CA ARG A 27 10.81 -3.29 -6.54
C ARG A 27 10.13 -4.24 -7.54
N ARG A 28 10.67 -5.44 -7.78
CA ARG A 28 10.04 -6.45 -8.67
C ARG A 28 8.73 -6.97 -8.06
N ILE A 29 8.75 -7.30 -6.77
CA ILE A 29 7.58 -7.75 -6.00
C ILE A 29 6.46 -6.71 -6.07
N THR A 30 6.77 -5.45 -5.75
CA THR A 30 5.78 -4.36 -5.75
C THR A 30 5.24 -4.06 -7.14
N ARG A 31 6.08 -4.11 -8.18
CA ARG A 31 5.64 -3.93 -9.57
C ARG A 31 4.65 -5.01 -9.99
N MET A 32 4.95 -6.28 -9.69
CA MET A 32 4.06 -7.39 -10.03
C MET A 32 2.71 -7.30 -9.30
N ALA A 33 2.73 -6.98 -8.01
CA ALA A 33 1.52 -6.79 -7.23
C ALA A 33 0.65 -5.62 -7.73
N LYS A 34 1.26 -4.53 -8.22
CA LYS A 34 0.53 -3.42 -8.84
C LYS A 34 -0.06 -3.78 -10.20
N ALA A 35 0.66 -4.56 -11.00
CA ALA A 35 0.18 -5.01 -12.31
C ALA A 35 -0.99 -5.99 -12.19
N GLN A 36 -0.97 -6.86 -11.17
CA GLN A 36 -1.99 -7.88 -10.93
C GLN A 36 -2.49 -7.80 -9.48
N PRO A 37 -3.48 -6.96 -9.15
CA PRO A 37 -3.89 -6.70 -7.77
C PRO A 37 -4.46 -7.91 -7.00
N ILE A 38 -4.84 -8.98 -7.70
CA ILE A 38 -5.47 -10.19 -7.13
C ILE A 38 -4.43 -11.32 -6.92
N ILE A 39 -3.18 -11.13 -7.37
CA ILE A 39 -2.14 -12.16 -7.26
C ILE A 39 -1.79 -12.49 -5.80
N SER A 40 -1.58 -13.77 -5.50
CA SER A 40 -1.17 -14.22 -4.17
C SER A 40 0.33 -14.07 -3.94
N SER A 41 0.76 -13.97 -2.68
CA SER A 41 2.19 -13.92 -2.33
C SER A 41 2.96 -15.19 -2.75
N ARG A 42 2.29 -16.35 -2.76
CA ARG A 42 2.86 -17.61 -3.26
C ARG A 42 3.13 -17.50 -4.76
N MET A 43 2.14 -17.05 -5.53
CA MET A 43 2.32 -16.87 -6.97
C MET A 43 3.42 -15.83 -7.28
N ILE A 44 3.49 -14.72 -6.55
CA ILE A 44 4.59 -13.76 -6.73
C ILE A 44 5.96 -14.42 -6.49
N LYS A 45 6.07 -15.23 -5.42
CA LYS A 45 7.32 -15.94 -5.11
C LYS A 45 7.71 -16.88 -6.25
N ASP A 46 6.76 -17.68 -6.71
CA ASP A 46 6.99 -18.72 -7.72
C ASP A 46 7.28 -18.08 -9.09
N SER A 47 6.52 -17.06 -9.52
CA SER A 47 6.71 -16.33 -10.77
C SER A 47 8.02 -15.53 -10.85
N LEU A 48 8.57 -15.12 -9.70
CA LEU A 48 9.84 -14.40 -9.63
C LEU A 48 11.02 -15.29 -9.19
N GLU A 49 10.76 -16.58 -8.95
CA GLU A 49 11.70 -17.59 -8.45
C GLU A 49 12.52 -17.10 -7.25
N LEU A 50 11.85 -16.46 -6.28
CA LEU A 50 12.55 -15.81 -5.18
C LEU A 50 13.03 -16.84 -4.14
N PRO A 51 14.30 -16.77 -3.70
CA PRO A 51 14.86 -17.65 -2.67
C PRO A 51 14.47 -17.21 -1.25
N VAL A 52 13.22 -16.77 -1.07
CA VAL A 52 12.68 -16.31 0.22
C VAL A 52 11.36 -17.00 0.52
N SER A 53 10.96 -17.00 1.79
CA SER A 53 9.68 -17.56 2.18
C SER A 53 8.52 -16.68 1.69
N THR A 54 7.35 -17.29 1.51
CA THR A 54 6.11 -16.59 1.15
C THR A 54 5.72 -15.53 2.17
N VAL A 55 6.04 -15.77 3.45
CA VAL A 55 5.83 -14.82 4.56
C VAL A 55 6.69 -13.57 4.38
N THR A 56 7.95 -13.71 3.94
CA THR A 56 8.82 -12.56 3.65
C THR A 56 8.25 -11.71 2.52
N VAL A 57 7.75 -12.34 1.45
CA VAL A 57 7.08 -11.62 0.35
C VAL A 57 5.87 -10.83 0.86
N ARG A 58 5.03 -11.45 1.70
CA ARG A 58 3.88 -10.77 2.32
C ARG A 58 4.31 -9.56 3.17
N ARG A 59 5.39 -9.68 3.95
CA ARG A 59 5.92 -8.56 4.74
C ARG A 59 6.36 -7.39 3.86
N ARG A 60 7.09 -7.66 2.76
CA ARG A 60 7.51 -6.62 1.80
C ARG A 60 6.34 -5.90 1.14
N LEU A 61 5.26 -6.62 0.85
CA LEU A 61 4.03 -6.02 0.35
C LEU A 61 3.38 -5.11 1.40
N CYS A 62 3.29 -5.56 2.66
CA CYS A 62 2.77 -4.73 3.75
C CYS A 62 3.61 -3.48 4.01
N GLU A 63 4.95 -3.58 3.99
CA GLU A 63 5.87 -2.44 4.10
C GLU A 63 5.68 -1.44 2.95
N ALA A 64 5.31 -1.94 1.76
CA ALA A 64 4.94 -1.11 0.61
C ALA A 64 3.48 -0.62 0.62
N ASN A 65 2.76 -0.77 1.74
CA ASN A 65 1.34 -0.43 1.92
C ASN A 65 0.38 -1.17 0.95
N LEU A 66 0.77 -2.34 0.45
CA LEU A 66 -0.04 -3.20 -0.40
C LEU A 66 -0.65 -4.32 0.45
N PHE A 67 -1.84 -4.06 0.96
CA PHE A 67 -2.60 -5.03 1.78
C PHE A 67 -3.56 -5.85 0.92
N SER A 68 -3.72 -7.12 1.29
CA SER A 68 -4.80 -7.95 0.75
C SER A 68 -6.14 -7.37 1.15
N ARG A 69 -7.04 -7.16 0.19
CA ARG A 69 -8.42 -6.69 0.41
C ARG A 69 -9.40 -7.60 -0.32
N ILE A 70 -10.59 -7.72 0.24
CA ILE A 70 -11.70 -8.44 -0.40
C ILE A 70 -12.40 -7.46 -1.36
N PRO A 71 -12.72 -7.87 -2.60
CA PRO A 71 -13.49 -7.02 -3.52
C PRO A 71 -14.88 -6.73 -2.96
N ARG A 72 -15.36 -5.49 -3.15
CA ARG A 72 -16.72 -5.12 -2.70
C ARG A 72 -17.77 -5.78 -3.59
N LYS A 73 -18.78 -6.37 -2.97
CA LYS A 73 -19.98 -6.91 -3.65
C LYS A 73 -20.94 -5.76 -3.98
N VAL A 74 -20.65 -5.03 -5.05
CA VAL A 74 -21.53 -3.94 -5.54
C VAL A 74 -22.26 -4.39 -6.81
N PRO A 75 -23.54 -3.97 -7.01
CA PRO A 75 -24.23 -4.21 -8.25
C PRO A 75 -23.38 -3.69 -9.41
N LEU A 76 -23.05 -4.58 -10.35
CA LEU A 76 -22.32 -4.20 -11.55
C LEU A 76 -23.24 -3.36 -12.41
N PHE A 77 -23.20 -2.04 -12.25
CA PHE A 77 -23.73 -1.16 -13.27
C PHE A 77 -22.97 -1.50 -14.55
N LYS A 78 -23.65 -2.08 -15.54
CA LYS A 78 -23.09 -2.22 -16.88
C LYS A 78 -22.49 -0.87 -17.26
N LYS A 79 -21.33 -0.85 -17.94
CA LYS A 79 -20.60 0.36 -18.39
C LYS A 79 -21.43 1.34 -19.25
N LYS A 80 -22.76 1.22 -19.33
CA LYS A 80 -23.68 2.23 -19.84
C LYS A 80 -23.48 3.52 -19.04
N LYS A 81 -22.70 4.42 -19.63
CA LYS A 81 -22.39 5.78 -19.15
C LYS A 81 -23.64 6.54 -18.67
N ARG A 82 -24.83 6.21 -19.20
CA ARG A 82 -26.11 6.83 -18.86
C ARG A 82 -26.45 6.82 -17.36
N HIS A 83 -26.29 5.69 -16.66
CA HIS A 83 -26.62 5.63 -15.23
C HIS A 83 -25.60 6.41 -14.39
N VAL A 84 -24.31 6.33 -14.75
CA VAL A 84 -23.24 7.09 -14.10
C VAL A 84 -23.45 8.60 -14.30
N GLN A 85 -23.73 9.02 -15.53
CA GLN A 85 -24.00 10.43 -15.88
C GLN A 85 -25.20 10.99 -15.13
N LYS A 86 -26.33 10.26 -15.10
CA LYS A 86 -27.52 10.69 -14.34
C LYS A 86 -27.24 10.82 -12.84
N ARG A 87 -26.49 9.88 -12.25
CA ARG A 87 -26.11 9.94 -10.83
C ARG A 87 -25.16 11.11 -10.54
N LEU A 88 -24.22 11.40 -11.44
CA LEU A 88 -23.32 12.55 -11.33
C LEU A 88 -24.07 13.87 -11.51
N GLN A 89 -24.97 13.97 -12.48
CA GLN A 89 -25.81 15.14 -12.70
C GLN A 89 -26.70 15.42 -11.49
N PHE A 90 -27.39 14.39 -10.98
CA PHE A 90 -28.18 14.47 -9.76
C PHE A 90 -27.34 14.90 -8.55
N ALA A 91 -26.13 14.35 -8.40
CA ALA A 91 -25.24 14.74 -7.31
C ALA A 91 -24.80 16.21 -7.43
N LYS A 92 -24.51 16.70 -8.63
CA LYS A 92 -24.17 18.12 -8.89
C LYS A 92 -25.34 19.05 -8.60
N GLU A 93 -26.52 18.74 -9.14
CA GLU A 93 -27.77 19.51 -8.97
C GLU A 93 -28.25 19.54 -7.51
N ARG A 94 -27.94 18.50 -6.72
CA ARG A 94 -28.29 18.48 -5.30
C ARG A 94 -27.18 18.99 -4.38
N ASN A 95 -25.91 18.95 -4.79
CA ASN A 95 -24.79 19.53 -4.03
C ASN A 95 -24.73 21.05 -4.09
N CYS A 96 -25.37 21.71 -5.06
CA CYS A 96 -25.38 23.17 -5.14
C CYS A 96 -26.23 23.87 -4.06
N ASN A 97 -26.78 23.13 -3.09
CA ASN A 97 -27.46 23.70 -1.92
C ASN A 97 -26.86 23.22 -0.58
N LYS A 98 -25.53 23.12 -0.50
CA LYS A 98 -24.82 22.98 0.78
C LYS A 98 -23.93 24.21 1.02
N LYS A 99 -24.49 25.17 1.75
CA LYS A 99 -23.80 26.30 2.40
C LYS A 99 -22.66 25.88 3.39
N TYR A 100 -22.20 24.61 3.38
CA TYR A 100 -21.32 24.04 4.41
C TYR A 100 -20.13 23.22 3.90
N THR A 101 -19.81 23.20 2.61
CA THR A 101 -18.55 22.58 2.14
C THR A 101 -17.54 23.67 1.78
N LYS A 102 -17.02 24.37 2.80
CA LYS A 102 -15.70 25.01 2.69
C LYS A 102 -14.64 23.92 2.81
N ASN A 103 -13.68 23.94 1.91
CA ASN A 103 -12.38 23.24 1.97
C ASN A 103 -12.38 21.76 1.54
N LEU A 104 -12.50 21.49 0.23
CA LEU A 104 -11.86 20.32 -0.39
C LEU A 104 -11.49 20.69 -1.83
N ASP A 105 -10.50 21.58 -1.95
CA ASP A 105 -9.78 21.78 -3.19
C ASP A 105 -8.91 20.55 -3.44
N TYR A 106 -9.34 19.69 -4.37
CA TYR A 106 -8.44 18.74 -5.00
C TYR A 106 -7.77 19.46 -6.17
N SER A 107 -6.66 20.15 -5.90
CA SER A 107 -5.68 20.47 -6.93
C SER A 107 -5.02 19.18 -7.39
N GLY A 108 -5.09 18.95 -8.70
CA GLY A 108 -4.32 17.91 -9.40
C GLY A 108 -2.85 18.28 -9.53
#